data_AF-A0A3B8M2V7-F1
#
_entry.id   AF-A0A3B8M2V7-F1
#
_cell.length_a   1.000
_cell.length_b   1.000
_cell.length_c   1.000
_cell.angle_alpha   90.00
_cell.angle_beta   90.00
_cell.angle_gamma   90.00
#
_symmetry.space_group_name_H-M   'P 1'
#
loop_
_entity.id
_entity.type
_entity.pdbx_description
1 polymer ?
#
loop_
_entity_poly.entity_id
_entity_poly.type
_entity_poly.pdbx_seq_one_letter_code
_entity_poly.pdbx_strand_id
1 'polypeptide(L)'
;GTQGSTDGRNHYTAISGLTMAGGGLRHGQVIGASERDGGHIKERPVTPGDLAATIYRHMDVPLDATYLDPRGRPRYVVEEGEPIAELF
;
A
#
# COMPACT_ATOMS: atom_id res chain seq x y z
N GLY A 1 7.09 4.02 -12.32
CA GLY A 1 6.06 3.96 -13.38
C GLY A 1 6.59 4.66 -14.61
N THR A 2 6.34 4.11 -15.80
CA THR A 2 6.86 4.57 -17.10
C THR A 2 6.14 5.81 -17.65
N GLN A 3 5.70 6.73 -16.80
CA GLN A 3 4.94 7.92 -17.23
C GLN A 3 5.79 8.72 -18.23
N GLY A 4 5.33 8.81 -19.48
CA GLY A 4 6.02 9.52 -20.56
C GLY A 4 6.88 8.65 -21.49
N SER A 5 6.83 7.32 -21.35
CA SER A 5 7.45 6.39 -22.29
C SER A 5 6.66 6.34 -23.61
N THR A 6 7.36 6.32 -24.75
CA THR A 6 6.78 6.00 -26.07
C THR A 6 6.59 4.49 -26.29
N ASP A 7 7.18 3.67 -25.42
CA ASP A 7 7.00 2.23 -25.34
C ASP A 7 5.98 1.91 -24.23
N GLY A 8 4.75 1.56 -24.62
CA GLY A 8 3.71 1.05 -23.74
C GLY A 8 2.51 1.97 -23.48
N ARG A 9 1.59 1.53 -22.62
CA ARG A 9 0.32 2.23 -22.31
C ARG A 9 0.39 3.15 -21.08
N ASN A 10 1.60 3.63 -20.72
CA ASN A 10 1.86 4.36 -19.47
C ASN A 10 1.44 3.56 -18.20
N HIS A 11 1.70 4.13 -17.02
CA HIS A 11 1.30 3.51 -15.75
C HIS A 11 -0.16 3.84 -15.45
N TYR A 12 -0.98 2.82 -15.20
CA TYR A 12 -2.37 3.00 -14.82
C TYR A 12 -2.50 3.01 -13.29
N THR A 13 -2.72 4.19 -12.71
CA THR A 13 -2.69 4.40 -11.26
C THR A 13 -4.03 4.16 -10.56
N ALA A 14 -5.12 3.93 -11.30
CA ALA A 14 -6.46 3.92 -10.73
C ALA A 14 -6.73 2.70 -9.83
N ILE A 15 -6.06 1.58 -10.10
CA ILE A 15 -6.18 0.34 -9.31
C ILE A 15 -4.98 -0.58 -9.52
N SER A 16 -4.63 -1.34 -8.50
CA SER A 16 -3.68 -2.45 -8.58
C SER A 16 -4.20 -3.61 -7.73
N GLY A 17 -3.93 -4.84 -8.16
CA GLY A 17 -4.04 -6.02 -7.31
C GLY A 17 -2.76 -6.24 -6.50
N LEU A 18 -2.89 -6.91 -5.35
CA LEU A 18 -1.77 -7.34 -4.51
C LEU A 18 -2.10 -8.69 -3.87
N THR A 19 -1.10 -9.56 -3.77
CA THR A 19 -1.19 -10.80 -2.99
C THR A 19 -0.18 -10.76 -1.85
N MET A 20 -0.63 -11.03 -0.64
CA MET A 20 0.22 -11.14 0.55
C MET A 20 0.14 -12.56 1.12
N ALA A 21 1.26 -13.07 1.61
CA ALA A 21 1.36 -14.39 2.24
C ALA A 21 2.50 -14.41 3.28
N GLY A 22 2.42 -15.33 4.24
CA GLY A 22 3.43 -15.46 5.31
C GLY A 22 3.22 -14.52 6.50
N GLY A 23 4.22 -14.40 7.38
CA GLY A 23 4.16 -13.49 8.54
C GLY A 23 3.08 -13.80 9.58
N GLY A 24 2.47 -14.99 9.57
CA GLY A 24 1.42 -15.33 10.54
C GLY A 24 0.17 -14.46 10.50
N LEU A 25 -0.02 -13.65 9.44
CA LEU A 25 -1.22 -12.84 9.24
C LEU A 25 -2.44 -13.73 8.94
N ARG A 26 -3.63 -13.16 9.06
CA ARG A 26 -4.87 -13.82 8.66
C ARG A 26 -4.95 -13.88 7.12
N HIS A 27 -4.67 -15.05 6.55
CA HIS A 27 -4.70 -15.28 5.10
C HIS A 27 -6.01 -15.93 4.63
N GLY A 28 -6.13 -16.17 3.32
CA GLY A 28 -7.27 -16.89 2.73
C GLY A 28 -8.51 -16.03 2.52
N GLN A 29 -8.31 -14.71 2.41
CA GLN A 29 -9.37 -13.72 2.25
C GLN A 29 -9.11 -12.83 1.04
N VAL A 30 -10.18 -12.23 0.53
CA VAL A 30 -10.13 -11.16 -0.45
C VAL A 30 -10.56 -9.87 0.25
N ILE A 31 -9.72 -8.85 0.18
CA ILE A 31 -9.98 -7.54 0.77
C ILE A 31 -10.17 -6.55 -0.38
N GLY A 32 -11.40 -6.05 -0.52
CA GLY A 32 -11.81 -5.14 -1.58
C GLY A 32 -12.14 -5.80 -2.91
N ALA A 33 -12.56 -4.97 -3.86
CA ALA A 33 -12.96 -5.39 -5.19
C ALA A 33 -12.77 -4.26 -6.21
N SER A 34 -12.47 -4.62 -7.45
CA SER A 34 -12.56 -3.71 -8.59
C SER A 34 -13.98 -3.65 -9.13
N GLU A 35 -14.23 -2.64 -9.98
CA GLU A 35 -15.36 -2.68 -10.90
C GLU A 35 -15.24 -3.87 -11.86
N ARG A 36 -16.36 -4.22 -12.52
CA ARG A 36 -16.43 -5.38 -13.43
C ARG A 36 -15.40 -5.31 -14.56
N ASP A 37 -15.07 -4.10 -15.02
CA ASP A 37 -14.10 -3.87 -16.10
C ASP A 37 -12.64 -3.75 -15.60
N GLY A 38 -12.42 -3.78 -14.27
CA GLY A 38 -11.11 -3.63 -13.66
C GLY A 38 -10.52 -2.23 -13.76
N GLY A 39 -11.32 -1.20 -14.09
CA GLY A 39 -10.82 0.17 -14.25
C GLY A 39 -10.63 0.91 -12.92
N HIS A 40 -11.51 0.70 -11.95
CA HIS A 40 -11.51 1.45 -10.71
C HIS A 40 -11.80 0.55 -9.50
N ILE A 41 -11.51 1.08 -8.32
CA ILE A 41 -11.86 0.45 -7.04
C ILE A 41 -13.37 0.59 -6.84
N LYS A 42 -14.03 -0.55 -6.58
CA LYS A 42 -15.46 -0.60 -6.25
C LYS A 42 -15.69 -0.64 -4.74
N GLU A 43 -14.94 -1.49 -4.04
CA GLU A 43 -15.14 -1.76 -2.61
C GLU A 43 -13.80 -1.78 -1.87
N ARG A 44 -13.81 -1.26 -0.63
CA ARG A 44 -12.71 -1.29 0.34
C ARG A 44 -11.35 -0.92 -0.28
N PRO A 45 -11.08 0.37 -0.53
CA PRO A 45 -9.78 0.82 -1.03
C PRO A 45 -8.68 0.48 -0.01
N VAL A 46 -7.53 0.04 -0.53
CA VAL A 46 -6.29 -0.14 0.23
C VAL A 46 -5.23 0.70 -0.47
N THR A 47 -4.64 1.63 0.27
CA THR A 47 -3.61 2.53 -0.24
C THR A 47 -2.21 1.90 -0.07
N PRO A 48 -1.21 2.37 -0.83
CA PRO A 48 0.19 2.01 -0.55
C PRO A 48 0.64 2.36 0.87
N GLY A 49 0.04 3.40 1.46
CA GLY A 49 0.24 3.80 2.86
C GLY A 49 -0.25 2.75 3.85
N ASP A 50 -1.45 2.20 3.64
CA ASP A 50 -2.01 1.13 4.47
C ASP A 50 -1.15 -0.13 4.43
N LEU A 51 -0.60 -0.46 3.25
CA LEU A 51 0.34 -1.56 3.09
C LEU A 51 1.63 -1.31 3.88
N ALA A 52 2.22 -0.11 3.75
CA ALA A 52 3.41 0.26 4.50
C ALA A 52 3.16 0.19 6.03
N ALA A 53 2.05 0.76 6.50
CA ALA A 53 1.65 0.71 7.90
C ALA A 53 1.46 -0.72 8.41
N THR A 54 0.87 -1.59 7.60
CA THR A 54 0.69 -3.02 7.93
C THR A 54 2.03 -3.72 8.11
N ILE A 55 2.98 -3.53 7.18
CA ILE A 55 4.30 -4.14 7.25
C ILE A 55 5.05 -3.63 8.48
N TYR A 56 5.00 -2.32 8.75
CA TYR A 56 5.72 -1.71 9.87
C TYR A 56 5.17 -2.19 11.21
N ARG A 57 3.84 -2.22 11.36
CA ARG A 57 3.19 -2.84 12.53
C ARG A 57 3.60 -4.29 12.70
N HIS A 58 3.65 -5.07 11.62
CA HIS A 58 4.03 -6.48 11.70
C HIS A 58 5.51 -6.69 12.11
N MET A 59 6.37 -5.74 11.79
CA MET A 59 7.80 -5.75 12.10
C MET A 59 8.13 -5.01 13.42
N ASP A 60 7.11 -4.67 14.23
CA ASP A 60 7.25 -3.90 15.48
C ASP A 60 7.98 -2.55 15.31
N VAL A 61 7.80 -1.90 14.16
CA VAL A 61 8.30 -0.54 13.90
C VAL A 61 7.20 0.48 14.25
N PRO A 62 7.48 1.48 15.11
CA PRO A 62 6.51 2.54 15.41
C PRO A 62 6.08 3.29 14.15
N LEU A 63 4.77 3.51 13.98
CA LEU A 63 4.23 4.18 12.79
C LEU A 63 4.51 5.69 12.77
N ASP A 64 4.75 6.27 13.94
CA ASP A 64 5.18 7.66 14.14
C ASP A 64 6.70 7.84 14.04
N ALA A 65 7.45 6.77 13.73
CA ALA A 65 8.89 6.85 13.55
C ALA A 65 9.24 7.84 12.42
N THR A 66 10.35 8.55 12.61
CA THR A 66 10.86 9.49 11.62
C THR A 66 12.32 9.20 11.27
N TYR A 67 12.71 9.60 10.06
CA TYR A 67 14.09 9.58 9.59
C TYR A 67 14.47 10.94 9.03
N LEU A 68 15.76 11.27 9.02
CA LEU A 68 16.25 12.52 8.45
C LEU A 68 16.47 12.34 6.94
N ASP A 69 15.89 13.22 6.14
CA ASP A 69 16.22 13.32 4.72
C ASP A 69 17.65 13.87 4.50
N PRO A 70 18.19 13.87 3.28
CA PRO A 70 19.54 14.39 3.01
C PRO A 70 19.75 15.87 3.33
N ARG A 71 18.68 16.64 3.60
CA ARG A 71 18.71 18.04 4.03
C ARG A 71 18.51 18.19 5.54
N GLY A 72 18.47 17.08 6.28
CA GLY A 72 18.29 17.06 7.74
C GLY A 72 16.85 17.29 8.20
N ARG A 73 15.85 17.18 7.31
CA ARG A 73 14.44 17.34 7.71
C ARG A 73 13.86 16.00 8.17
N PRO A 74 13.14 15.95 9.30
CA PRO A 74 12.44 14.74 9.71
C PRO A 74 11.32 14.42 8.72
N ARG A 75 11.22 13.15 8.33
CA ARG A 75 10.18 12.57 7.49
C ARG A 75 9.59 11.38 8.21
N TYR A 76 8.27 11.27 8.22
CA TYR A 76 7.62 10.07 8.75
C TYR A 76 7.94 8.88 7.85
N VAL A 77 8.11 7.72 8.47
CA VAL A 77 8.29 6.46 7.73
C VAL A 77 7.02 6.03 6.99
N VAL A 78 5.86 6.44 7.52
CA VAL A 78 4.54 6.34 6.88
C VAL A 78 3.87 7.71 7.01
N GLU A 79 3.67 8.42 5.91
CA GLU A 79 3.05 9.76 5.91
C GLU A 79 1.53 9.66 6.11
N GLU A 80 0.88 8.71 5.44
CA GLU A 80 -0.56 8.47 5.48
C GLU A 80 -0.83 6.96 5.39
N GLY A 81 -1.93 6.51 5.99
CA GLY A 81 -2.40 5.12 5.96
C GLY A 81 -2.43 4.44 7.33
N GLU A 82 -3.22 3.38 7.42
CA GLU A 82 -3.43 2.61 8.65
C GLU A 82 -3.21 1.11 8.38
N PRO A 83 -2.75 0.33 9.37
CA PRO A 83 -2.63 -1.11 9.21
C PRO A 83 -3.97 -1.74 8.79
N ILE A 84 -3.93 -2.60 7.78
CA ILE A 84 -5.10 -3.30 7.25
C ILE A 84 -5.65 -4.21 8.36
N ALA A 85 -6.76 -3.77 8.97
CA ALA A 85 -7.31 -4.39 10.18
C ALA A 85 -7.70 -5.85 9.96
N GLU A 86 -8.13 -6.22 8.76
CA GLU A 86 -8.57 -7.57 8.41
C GLU A 86 -7.45 -8.63 8.48
N LEU A 87 -6.18 -8.20 8.47
CA LEU A 87 -5.02 -9.09 8.52
C LEU A 87 -4.60 -9.50 9.95
N PHE A 88 -5.18 -8.88 10.99
CA PHE A 88 -4.89 -9.14 12.41
C PHE A 88 -6.13 -9.65 13.15
#